data_AF-A0AA92FG48-F1
#
_entry.id   AF-A0AA92FG48-F1
#
_cell.length_a   1.000
_cell.length_b   1.000
_cell.length_c   1.000
_cell.angle_alpha   90.00
_cell.angle_beta   90.00
_cell.angle_gamma   90.00
#
_symmetry.space_group_name_H-M   'P 1'
#
loop_
_entity.id
_entity.type
_entity.pdbx_description
1 polymer ?
#
loop_
_entity_poly.entity_id
_entity_poly.type
_entity_poly.pdbx_seq_one_letter_code
_entity_poly.pdbx_strand_id
1 'polypeptide(L)' 'MSKTQKKQREYYSGKQKRHTLKGQIVIDKEERIMCVHTAKGTTHDFRLFQESNLPLMPKTCVYVDLGISGYCQRT' A
#
# COMPACT_ATOMS: atom_id res chain seq x y z
N MET A 1 -16.06 25.51 -0.01
CA MET A 1 -16.10 24.05 0.27
C MET A 1 -15.98 23.80 1.76
N SER A 2 -16.88 22.99 2.31
CA SER A 2 -16.82 22.58 3.72
C SER A 2 -15.59 21.69 3.99
N LYS A 3 -15.17 21.58 5.26
CA LYS A 3 -14.06 20.70 5.67
C LYS A 3 -14.30 19.24 5.24
N THR A 4 -15.55 18.77 5.30
CA THR A 4 -15.95 17.42 4.90
C THR A 4 -15.76 17.17 3.41
N GLN A 5 -16.13 18.13 2.56
CA GLN A 5 -15.95 18.03 1.11
C GLN A 5 -14.46 18.00 0.70
N LYS A 6 -13.60 18.74 1.41
CA LYS A 6 -12.15 18.72 1.19
C LYS A 6 -11.57 17.33 1.47
N LYS A 7 -11.94 16.71 2.61
CA LYS A 7 -11.48 15.36 2.97
C LYS A 7 -11.94 14.30 1.97
N GLN A 8 -13.20 14.34 1.52
CA GLN A 8 -13.71 13.37 0.52
C GLN A 8 -12.94 13.46 -0.80
N ARG A 9 -12.64 14.68 -1.27
CA ARG A 9 -11.88 14.89 -2.51
C ARG A 9 -10.49 14.23 -2.49
N GLU A 10 -9.84 14.16 -1.33
CA GLU A 10 -8.53 13.52 -1.20
C GLU A 10 -8.54 12.02 -1.53
N TYR A 11 -9.70 11.36 -1.43
CA TYR A 11 -9.87 9.95 -1.77
C TYR A 11 -10.36 9.75 -3.20
N TYR A 12 -10.69 10.81 -3.93
CA TYR A 12 -11.20 10.69 -5.29
C TYR A 12 -10.07 10.33 -6.26
N SER A 13 -10.23 9.23 -7.00
CA SER A 13 -9.29 8.82 -8.05
C SER A 13 -9.79 9.27 -9.41
N GLY A 14 -8.99 10.07 -10.13
CA GLY A 14 -9.29 10.49 -11.50
C GLY A 14 -9.36 9.32 -12.48
N LYS A 15 -8.49 8.30 -12.32
CA LYS A 15 -8.45 7.12 -13.19
C LYS A 15 -9.70 6.25 -13.05
N GLN A 16 -10.15 6.02 -11.81
CA GLN A 16 -11.33 5.19 -11.52
C GLN A 16 -12.65 5.97 -11.49
N LYS A 17 -12.58 7.32 -11.57
CA LYS A 17 -13.72 8.25 -11.49
C LYS A 17 -14.63 8.03 -10.26
N ARG A 18 -14.04 7.67 -9.11
CA ARG A 18 -14.75 7.46 -7.84
C ARG A 18 -13.81 7.59 -6.65
N HIS A 19 -14.36 7.65 -5.44
CA HIS A 19 -13.58 7.57 -4.20
C HIS A 19 -13.01 6.17 -4.04
N THR A 20 -11.70 6.07 -3.82
CA THR A 20 -11.01 4.80 -3.66
C THR A 20 -10.07 4.81 -2.47
N LEU A 21 -9.97 3.63 -1.86
CA LEU A 21 -8.98 3.27 -0.85
C LEU A 21 -8.05 2.23 -1.48
N LYS A 22 -6.74 2.35 -1.26
CA LYS A 22 -5.79 1.29 -1.59
C LYS A 22 -5.49 0.51 -0.31
N GLY A 23 -5.49 -0.81 -0.41
CA GLY A 23 -5.12 -1.72 0.66
C GLY A 23 -3.91 -2.54 0.26
N GLN A 24 -3.02 -2.75 1.21
CA GLN A 24 -1.94 -3.73 1.16
C GLN A 24 -2.24 -4.79 2.22
N ILE A 25 -2.11 -6.05 1.83
CA ILE A 25 -2.14 -7.18 2.73
C ILE A 25 -0.83 -7.93 2.53
N VAL A 26 -0.14 -8.22 3.63
CA VAL A 26 1.02 -9.11 3.61
C VAL A 26 0.69 -10.36 4.39
N ILE A 27 0.95 -11.50 3.77
CA ILE A 27 0.72 -12.82 4.34
C ILE A 27 2.03 -13.58 4.44
N ASP A 28 2.14 -14.46 5.43
CA ASP A 28 3.23 -15.42 5.50
C ASP A 28 2.93 -16.68 4.66
N LYS A 29 3.87 -17.63 4.68
CA LYS A 29 3.74 -18.92 3.98
C LYS A 29 2.67 -19.84 4.59
N GLU A 30 2.23 -19.54 5.81
CA GLU A 30 1.20 -20.28 6.55
C GLU A 30 -0.16 -19.56 6.46
N GLU A 31 -0.30 -18.66 5.47
CA GLU A 31 -1.50 -17.88 5.16
C GLU A 31 -1.97 -16.94 6.29
N ARG A 32 -1.08 -16.59 7.22
CA ARG A 32 -1.38 -15.64 8.29
C ARG A 32 -1.21 -14.22 7.81
N ILE A 33 -2.17 -13.37 8.13
CA ILE A 33 -2.10 -11.93 7.85
C ILE A 33 -1.08 -11.29 8.80
N MET A 34 0.06 -10.88 8.25
CA MET A 34 1.13 -10.19 8.98
C MET A 34 0.89 -8.69 9.07
N CYS A 35 0.29 -8.10 8.03
CA CYS A 35 0.00 -6.68 7.98
C CYS A 35 -1.20 -6.39 7.09
N VAL A 36 -2.01 -5.43 7.53
CA VAL A 36 -3.01 -4.76 6.69
C VAL A 36 -2.74 -3.27 6.80
N HIS A 37 -2.45 -2.63 5.67
CA HIS A 37 -2.24 -1.19 5.62
C HIS A 37 -3.08 -0.56 4.53
N THR A 38 -3.62 0.63 4.79
CA THR A 38 -4.52 1.31 3.85
C THR A 38 -4.10 2.73 3.62
N ALA A 39 -4.23 3.21 2.39
CA ALA A 39 -4.01 4.59 2.03
C ALA A 39 -5.06 5.11 1.05
N LYS A 40 -4.97 6.40 0.75
CA LYS A 40 -5.77 7.04 -0.31
C LYS A 40 -5.49 6.36 -1.64
N GLY A 41 -6.50 6.25 -2.49
CA GLY A 41 -6.35 5.61 -3.80
C GLY A 41 -5.36 6.28 -4.75
N THR A 42 -4.96 7.52 -4.46
CA THR A 42 -3.93 8.28 -5.18
C THR A 42 -2.51 7.99 -4.71
N THR A 43 -2.34 7.30 -3.57
CA THR A 43 -1.02 6.93 -3.05
C THR A 43 -0.35 5.90 -3.97
N HIS A 44 0.95 6.07 -4.23
CA HIS A 44 1.74 5.12 -5.01
C HIS A 44 1.99 3.83 -4.21
N ASP A 45 2.01 2.67 -4.89
CA ASP A 45 2.06 1.36 -4.21
C ASP A 45 3.36 1.18 -3.41
N PHE A 46 4.50 1.65 -3.92
CA PHE A 46 5.77 1.70 -3.18
C PHE A 46 5.74 2.58 -1.92
N ARG A 47 4.97 3.67 -1.94
CA ARG A 47 4.84 4.54 -0.76
C ARG A 47 3.94 3.89 0.30
N LEU A 48 2.85 3.27 -0.13
CA LEU A 48 1.97 2.46 0.74
C LEU A 48 2.77 1.35 1.45
N PHE A 49 3.68 0.69 0.74
CA PHE A 49 4.56 -0.33 1.30
C PHE A 49 5.59 0.25 2.30
N GLN A 50 6.18 1.40 2.04
CA GLN A 50 7.09 2.04 3.01
C GLN A 50 6.35 2.47 4.29
N GLU A 51 5.14 3.05 4.14
CA GLU A 51 4.33 3.52 5.25
C GLU A 51 3.75 2.38 6.11
N SER A 52 3.65 1.15 5.57
CA SER A 52 3.19 -0.02 6.32
C SER A 52 4.18 -0.50 7.38
N ASN A 53 5.42 -0.01 7.37
CA ASN A 53 6.46 -0.29 8.36
C ASN A 53 6.56 -1.78 8.71
N LEU A 54 6.55 -2.62 7.66
CA LEU A 54 6.63 -4.05 7.83
C LEU A 54 7.95 -4.45 8.51
N PRO A 55 7.93 -5.27 9.57
CA PRO A 55 9.14 -5.74 10.24
C PRO A 55 9.81 -6.85 9.41
N LEU A 56 10.26 -6.51 8.20
CA LEU A 56 11.03 -7.42 7.36
C LEU A 56 12.46 -7.44 7.88
N MET A 57 12.94 -8.63 8.24
CA MET A 57 14.36 -8.81 8.53
C MET A 57 15.15 -8.62 7.23
N PRO A 58 16.39 -8.09 7.29
CA PRO A 58 17.20 -7.84 6.09
C PRO A 58 17.46 -9.07 5.19
N LYS A 59 17.24 -10.28 5.70
CA LYS A 59 17.42 -11.56 4.98
C LYS A 59 16.10 -12.23 4.58
N THR A 60 14.97 -11.54 4.68
CA THR A 60 13.67 -12.11 4.31
C THR A 60 13.45 -12.01 2.81
N CYS A 61 13.30 -13.14 2.14
CA CYS A 61 12.82 -13.18 0.75
C CYS A 61 11.32 -12.88 0.73
N VAL A 62 10.92 -11.83 0.01
CA VAL A 62 9.51 -11.44 -0.15
C VAL A 62 9.15 -11.49 -1.63
N TYR A 63 8.03 -12.15 -1.95
CA TYR A 63 7.42 -12.03 -3.27
C TYR A 63 6.55 -10.79 -3.28
N VAL A 64 6.90 -9.83 -4.12
CA VAL A 64 6.18 -8.55 -4.23
C VAL A 64 5.80 -8.28 -5.68
N ASP A 65 4.73 -7.52 -5.88
CA ASP A 65 4.38 -7.01 -7.19
C ASP A 65 5.50 -6.14 -7.77
N LEU A 66 5.58 -6.07 -9.10
CA LEU A 66 6.56 -5.22 -9.81
C LEU A 66 6.47 -3.74 -9.38
N GLY A 67 5.31 -3.25 -8.98
CA GLY A 67 5.14 -1.89 -8.46
C GLY A 67 5.83 -1.62 -7.10
N ILE A 68 6.33 -2.67 -6.45
CA ILE A 68 7.02 -2.66 -5.14
C ILE A 68 8.49 -3.14 -5.29
N SER A 69 8.90 -3.62 -6.47
CA SER A 69 10.21 -4.26 -6.69
C SER A 69 11.43 -3.36 -6.45
N GLY A 70 11.25 -2.07 -6.13
CA GLY A 70 12.31 -1.19 -5.65
C GLY A 70 12.87 -1.54 -4.26
N TYR A 71 12.21 -2.43 -3.49
CA TYR A 71 12.64 -2.80 -2.13
C TYR A 71 13.56 -4.04 -2.06
N CYS A 72 13.48 -4.95 -3.02
CA CYS A 72 14.23 -6.21 -2.99
C CYS A 72 15.31 -6.20 -4.08
N GLN A 73 16.52 -5.75 -3.77
CA GLN A 73 17.68 -6.06 -4.61
C GLN A 73 17.97 -7.55 -4.45
N ARG A 74 17.82 -8.33 -5.53
CA ARG A 74 18.41 -9.67 -5.61
C ARG A 74 19.92 -9.49 -5.53
N THR A 75 20.52 -9.82 -4.40
CA THR A 75 21.93 -10.24 -4.36
C THR A 75 22.02 -11.67 -4.88
#